data_AF-A0A9X7HJC7-F1
#
_entry.id   AF-A0A9X7HJC7-F1
#
_cell.length_a   1.000
_cell.length_b   1.000
_cell.length_c   1.000
_cell.angle_alpha   90.00
_cell.angle_beta   90.00
_cell.angle_gamma   90.00
#
_symmetry.space_group_name_H-M   'P 1'
#
loop_
_entity.id
_entity.type
_entity.pdbx_description
1 polymer ?
#
loop_
_entity_poly.entity_id
_entity_poly.type
_entity_poly.pdbx_seq_one_letter_code
_entity_poly.pdbx_strand_id
1 'polypeptide(L)'
;MIQDLYPDKFQEWEFANTRRNSWSIEKGIEVLKWVIEEKEKLSDSKIIEVFDMEWIRKNNLSTPLNKHWGNNPVHYLNAAYPGKFQEWKIRQ
;
A
#
# COMPACT_ATOMS: atom_id res chain seq x y z
N MET A 1 18.93 -3.09 -9.37
CA MET A 1 18.86 -4.43 -8.74
C MET A 1 17.43 -4.64 -8.27
N ILE A 2 16.66 -5.46 -8.99
CA ILE A 2 15.20 -5.72 -8.79
C ILE A 2 15.00 -7.26 -8.73
N GLN A 3 16.03 -8.01 -8.34
CA GLN A 3 16.13 -9.46 -8.59
C GLN A 3 15.91 -10.34 -7.36
N ASP A 4 15.24 -9.84 -6.32
CA ASP A 4 14.99 -10.65 -5.10
C ASP A 4 13.55 -10.60 -4.60
N LEU A 5 12.62 -9.99 -5.37
CA LEU A 5 11.58 -9.26 -4.67
C LEU A 5 10.53 -10.10 -3.92
N TYR A 6 10.02 -11.25 -4.38
CA TYR A 6 9.03 -12.00 -3.57
C TYR A 6 8.95 -13.52 -3.79
N PRO A 7 10.02 -14.31 -3.57
CA PRO A 7 9.87 -15.75 -3.46
C PRO A 7 9.30 -16.10 -2.08
N ASP A 8 8.10 -16.68 -2.06
CA ASP A 8 7.54 -17.45 -0.93
C ASP A 8 7.15 -16.65 0.33
N LYS A 9 6.00 -15.94 0.33
CA LYS A 9 5.40 -15.43 1.58
C LYS A 9 3.88 -15.56 1.59
N PHE A 10 3.41 -16.68 2.12
CA PHE A 10 2.17 -16.67 2.88
C PHE A 10 2.25 -15.52 3.90
N GLN A 11 1.34 -14.56 3.76
CA GLN A 11 1.56 -13.19 4.21
C GLN A 11 1.50 -13.09 5.74
N GLU A 12 2.66 -13.05 6.38
CA GLU A 12 2.78 -12.75 7.81
C GLU A 12 2.03 -11.47 8.20
N TRP A 13 1.77 -10.55 7.26
CA TRP A 13 0.97 -9.34 7.47
C TRP A 13 -0.55 -9.52 7.42
N GLU A 14 -1.08 -10.49 6.67
CA GLU A 14 -2.48 -10.92 6.82
C GLU A 14 -2.69 -11.51 8.22
N PHE A 15 -1.65 -12.16 8.78
CA PHE A 15 -1.62 -12.68 10.16
C PHE A 15 -1.03 -11.70 11.20
N ALA A 16 -0.50 -10.53 10.78
CA ALA A 16 0.25 -9.60 11.66
C ALA A 16 -0.64 -8.83 12.62
N ASN A 17 -1.96 -9.07 12.58
CA ASN A 17 -2.85 -8.69 13.67
C ASN A 17 -2.39 -9.23 15.05
N THR A 18 -1.45 -10.19 15.05
CA THR A 18 -0.96 -10.89 16.24
C THR A 18 0.32 -10.30 16.88
N ARG A 19 1.16 -9.52 16.17
CA ARG A 19 2.38 -8.93 16.76
C ARG A 19 2.33 -7.41 16.69
N ARG A 20 2.08 -6.77 17.85
CA ARG A 20 1.87 -5.33 18.10
C ARG A 20 2.81 -4.33 17.39
N ASN A 21 3.90 -4.75 16.75
CA ASN A 21 4.87 -3.82 16.16
C ASN A 21 5.52 -4.24 14.82
N SER A 22 5.00 -5.22 14.07
CA SER A 22 5.67 -5.70 12.84
C SER A 22 5.56 -4.76 11.62
N TRP A 23 4.80 -3.67 11.71
CA TRP A 23 4.63 -2.71 10.61
C TRP A 23 5.67 -1.57 10.68
N SER A 24 6.67 -1.64 9.80
CA SER A 24 7.59 -0.54 9.47
C SER A 24 7.11 0.23 8.24
N ILE A 25 7.55 1.48 8.07
CA ILE A 25 7.19 2.33 6.90
C ILE A 25 7.54 1.62 5.58
N GLU A 26 8.78 1.14 5.46
CA GLU A 26 9.26 0.43 4.27
C GLU A 26 8.42 -0.81 3.96
N LYS A 27 8.06 -1.59 4.99
CA LYS A 27 7.23 -2.79 4.84
C LYS A 27 5.79 -2.46 4.43
N GLY A 28 5.23 -1.35 4.93
CA GLY A 28 3.92 -0.86 4.46
C GLY A 28 3.95 -0.53 2.97
N ILE A 29 4.97 0.21 2.54
CA ILE A 29 5.16 0.57 1.12
C ILE A 29 5.36 -0.69 0.26
N GLU A 30 6.18 -1.63 0.72
CA GLU A 30 6.46 -2.89 0.04
C GLU A 30 5.18 -3.70 -0.18
N VAL A 31 4.38 -3.90 0.86
CA VAL A 31 3.11 -4.62 0.78
C VAL A 31 2.13 -3.88 -0.14
N LEU A 32 2.07 -2.54 -0.07
CA LEU A 32 1.20 -1.76 -0.92
C LEU A 32 1.53 -1.98 -2.42
N LYS A 33 2.80 -1.91 -2.79
CA LYS A 33 3.26 -2.19 -4.16
C LYS A 33 2.91 -3.62 -4.58
N TRP A 34 3.18 -4.59 -3.72
CA TRP A 34 2.84 -5.98 -3.98
C TRP A 34 1.35 -6.21 -4.20
N VAL A 35 0.47 -5.60 -3.39
CA VAL A 35 -0.99 -5.75 -3.57
C VAL A 35 -1.45 -5.16 -4.91
N ILE A 36 -0.90 -4.00 -5.27
CA ILE A 36 -1.24 -3.33 -6.52
C ILE A 36 -0.73 -4.12 -7.73
N GLU A 37 0.53 -4.56 -7.71
CA GLU A 37 1.20 -5.15 -8.86
C GLU A 37 0.93 -6.65 -8.99
N GLU A 38 0.91 -7.41 -7.90
CA GLU A 38 0.77 -8.88 -7.94
C GLU A 38 -0.67 -9.33 -7.67
N LYS A 39 -1.33 -8.79 -6.63
CA LYS A 39 -2.66 -9.25 -6.21
C LYS A 39 -3.77 -8.76 -7.13
N GLU A 40 -3.79 -7.46 -7.43
CA GLU A 40 -4.84 -6.87 -8.29
C GLU A 40 -4.36 -6.52 -9.70
N LYS A 41 -3.04 -6.48 -9.94
CA LYS A 41 -2.44 -6.14 -11.25
C LYS A 41 -3.02 -4.85 -11.84
N LEU A 42 -3.18 -3.84 -11.00
CA LEU A 42 -3.84 -2.58 -11.38
C LEU A 42 -2.87 -1.69 -12.16
N SER A 43 -3.34 -1.17 -13.29
CA SER A 43 -2.65 -0.10 -14.01
C SER A 43 -2.73 1.21 -13.24
N ASP A 44 -1.79 2.13 -13.48
CA ASP A 44 -1.69 3.43 -12.80
C ASP A 44 -3.02 4.21 -12.76
N SER A 45 -3.71 4.30 -13.90
CA SER A 45 -5.01 4.95 -13.98
C SER A 45 -6.05 4.27 -13.10
N LYS A 46 -6.01 2.93 -13.03
CA LYS A 46 -6.99 2.16 -12.25
C LYS A 46 -6.74 2.29 -10.77
N ILE A 47 -5.47 2.36 -10.35
CA ILE A 47 -5.10 2.67 -8.96
C ILE A 47 -5.75 3.98 -8.56
N ILE A 48 -5.62 5.05 -9.36
CA ILE A 48 -6.22 6.35 -9.01
C ILE A 48 -7.76 6.26 -8.86
N GLU A 49 -8.42 5.43 -9.68
CA GLU A 49 -9.87 5.24 -9.61
C GLU A 49 -10.34 4.40 -8.42
N VAL A 50 -9.60 3.34 -8.05
CA VAL A 50 -10.04 2.36 -7.05
C VAL A 50 -9.39 2.55 -5.69
N PHE A 51 -8.27 3.26 -5.62
CA PHE A 51 -7.47 3.44 -4.42
C PHE A 51 -8.13 4.45 -3.48
N ASP A 52 -9.07 3.94 -2.69
CA ASP A 52 -9.77 4.66 -1.62
C ASP A 52 -9.54 3.99 -0.26
N MET A 53 -9.97 4.66 0.82
CA MET A 53 -10.07 4.09 2.17
C MET A 53 -10.79 2.73 2.20
N GLU A 54 -11.86 2.55 1.40
CA GLU A 54 -12.54 1.26 1.31
C GLU A 54 -11.63 0.15 0.75
N TRP A 55 -10.85 0.46 -0.29
CA TRP A 55 -9.89 -0.47 -0.88
C TRP A 55 -8.78 -0.85 0.11
N ILE A 56 -8.28 0.13 0.87
CA ILE A 56 -7.28 -0.11 1.92
C ILE A 56 -7.85 -1.02 3.01
N ARG A 57 -9.10 -0.79 3.42
CA ARG A 57 -9.78 -1.61 4.43
C ARG A 57 -10.02 -3.03 3.94
N LYS A 58 -10.41 -3.19 2.68
CA LYS A 58 -10.59 -4.50 2.01
C LYS A 58 -9.28 -5.30 1.94
N ASN A 59 -8.15 -4.61 1.82
CA ASN A 59 -6.82 -5.22 1.76
C ASN A 59 -6.10 -5.30 3.11
N ASN A 60 -6.78 -5.07 4.24
CA ASN A 60 -6.19 -5.08 5.59
C ASN A 60 -5.00 -4.11 5.76
N LEU A 61 -4.91 -3.07 4.92
CA LEU A 61 -3.84 -2.08 4.95
C LEU A 61 -4.16 -0.87 5.84
N SER A 62 -5.30 -0.86 6.53
CA SER A 62 -5.69 0.22 7.44
C SER A 62 -4.75 0.35 8.64
N THR A 63 -4.19 -0.75 9.12
CA THR A 63 -3.27 -0.77 10.27
C THR A 63 -1.97 -0.01 10.01
N PRO A 64 -1.18 -0.31 8.94
CA PRO A 64 0.00 0.48 8.62
C PRO A 64 -0.36 1.91 8.23
N LEU A 65 -1.48 2.12 7.51
CA LEU A 65 -1.97 3.45 7.14
C LEU A 65 -2.19 4.34 8.38
N ASN A 66 -2.92 3.85 9.38
CA ASN A 66 -3.24 4.60 10.58
C ASN A 66 -1.98 4.90 11.39
N LYS A 67 -1.08 3.92 11.50
CA LYS A 67 0.15 4.01 12.31
C LYS A 67 1.17 5.03 11.79
N HIS A 68 1.41 5.05 10.47
CA HIS A 68 2.50 5.84 9.88
C HIS A 68 2.02 7.03 9.04
N TRP A 69 0.81 6.95 8.49
CA TRP A 69 0.26 7.97 7.58
C TRP A 69 -1.01 8.64 8.12
N GLY A 70 -1.35 8.41 9.40
CA GLY A 70 -2.44 9.11 10.08
C GLY A 70 -3.79 8.96 9.37
N ASN A 71 -4.06 7.79 8.78
CA ASN A 71 -5.29 7.51 8.04
C ASN A 71 -5.44 8.28 6.71
N ASN A 72 -4.33 8.79 6.14
CA ASN A 72 -4.34 9.52 4.86
C ASN A 72 -3.92 8.60 3.70
N PRO A 73 -4.86 8.06 2.90
CA PRO A 73 -4.55 7.12 1.81
C PRO A 73 -3.58 7.75 0.80
N VAL A 74 -3.74 9.04 0.52
CA VAL A 74 -2.89 9.78 -0.42
C VAL A 74 -1.43 9.83 0.03
N HIS A 75 -1.17 10.07 1.31
CA HIS A 75 0.21 10.08 1.80
C HIS A 75 0.84 8.70 1.70
N TYR A 76 0.06 7.64 1.89
CA TYR A 76 0.54 6.27 1.77
C TYR A 76 0.89 5.92 0.32
N LEU A 77 0.02 6.29 -0.62
CA LEU A 77 0.27 6.13 -2.05
C LEU A 77 1.47 6.96 -2.52
N ASN A 78 1.59 8.20 -2.06
CA ASN A 78 2.72 9.07 -2.38
C ASN A 78 4.03 8.58 -1.75
N ALA A 79 3.98 7.88 -0.61
CA ALA A 79 5.16 7.26 -0.03
C ALA A 79 5.64 6.06 -0.87
N ALA A 80 4.71 5.31 -1.47
CA ALA A 80 5.06 4.21 -2.37
C ALA A 80 5.51 4.67 -3.76
N TYR A 81 4.84 5.69 -4.31
CA TYR A 81 5.08 6.23 -5.65
C TYR A 81 5.14 7.77 -5.58
N PRO A 82 6.25 8.34 -5.08
CA PRO A 82 6.39 9.78 -4.93
C PRO A 82 6.31 10.48 -6.28
N GLY A 83 5.48 11.51 -6.39
CA GLY A 83 5.31 12.31 -7.60
C GLY A 83 4.48 11.65 -8.72
N LYS A 84 4.23 10.34 -8.69
CA LYS A 84 3.43 9.63 -9.71
C LYS A 84 1.94 9.96 -9.62
N PHE A 85 1.50 10.23 -8.39
CA PHE A 85 0.10 10.36 -8.00
C PHE A 85 -0.20 11.71 -7.32
N GLN A 86 0.73 12.67 -7.31
CA GLN A 86 0.45 13.99 -6.73
C GLN A 86 -0.42 14.85 -7.65
N GLU A 87 -0.26 14.72 -8.97
CA GLU A 87 -0.91 15.60 -9.95
C GLU A 87 -2.41 15.37 -10.10
N TRP A 88 -2.93 14.17 -9.81
CA TRP A 88 -4.37 13.89 -9.96
C TRP A 88 -5.23 14.65 -8.94
N LYS A 89 -4.67 14.97 -7.76
CA LYS A 89 -5.40 15.68 -6.71
C LYS A 89 -5.53 17.18 -6.97
N ILE A 90 -4.67 17.73 -7.85
CA ILE A 90 -4.65 19.16 -8.18
C ILE A 90 -5.76 19.51 -9.19
N ARG A 91 -6.41 18.51 -9.82
CA ARG A 91 -7.48 18.71 -10.80
C ARG A 91 -8.89 18.80 -10.21
N GLN A 92 -9.05 18.90 -8.89
CA GLN A 92 -10.35 18.98 -8.21
C GLN A 92 -10.65 20.40 -7.70
#